data_AF-A0A9D7CT47-F1
#
_entry.id   AF-A0A9D7CT47-F1
#
_cell.length_a   1.000
_cell.length_b   1.000
_cell.length_c   1.000
_cell.angle_alpha   90.00
_cell.angle_beta   90.00
_cell.angle_gamma   90.00
#
_symmetry.space_group_name_H-M   'P 1'
#
loop_
_entity.id
_entity.type
_entity.pdbx_description
1 polymer ?
#
loop_
_entity_poly.entity_id
_entity_poly.type
_entity_poly.pdbx_seq_one_letter_code
_entity_poly.pdbx_strand_id
1 'polypeptide(L)'
;MAKKSLGESVLGWFVVREDDEEASPAELIEEYAAKPAAQPPAPDAPKSLRLDGEVPMVTAGRHLDAAILEKVYQAAKISPEEQERVKKAQALVDSLPAETPQDVKRQIVEASLKAFQIPIEDIVEGAVEQIQALEAYIQHGARHTQSVLGDAQKRIEKLQAEILEIKKLMELQVSTQQGLARSCNDEKVKVQKVLEFFGQEIVAKVVRDSPKLVEP
;
A
#
# COMPACT_ATOMS: atom_id res chain seq x y z
N MET A 1 45.93 -21.41 -14.41
CA MET A 1 44.70 -21.10 -15.16
C MET A 1 43.56 -21.82 -14.45
N ALA A 2 42.61 -21.24 -13.71
CA ALA A 2 42.27 -19.88 -13.34
C ALA A 2 41.78 -19.92 -11.88
N LYS A 3 42.29 -19.06 -11.00
CA LYS A 3 41.81 -18.90 -9.62
C LYS A 3 40.70 -17.84 -9.66
N LYS A 4 39.44 -18.28 -9.52
CA LYS A 4 38.28 -17.40 -9.34
C LYS A 4 38.44 -16.68 -8.00
N SER A 5 38.57 -15.35 -8.05
CA SER A 5 38.78 -14.53 -6.85
C SER A 5 37.43 -14.20 -6.21
N LEU A 6 37.46 -14.09 -4.88
CA LEU A 6 36.36 -13.76 -3.97
C LEU A 6 35.66 -12.41 -4.23
N GLY A 7 36.06 -11.66 -5.27
CA GLY A 7 35.45 -10.39 -5.65
C GLY A 7 34.13 -10.53 -6.41
N GLU A 8 33.87 -11.69 -7.04
CA GLU A 8 32.68 -11.85 -7.90
C GLU A 8 31.41 -12.24 -7.13
N SER A 9 31.53 -12.73 -5.89
CA SER A 9 30.38 -13.06 -5.03
C SER A 9 29.85 -11.90 -4.19
N VAL A 10 30.60 -10.81 -4.02
CA VAL A 10 30.18 -9.64 -3.22
C VAL A 10 29.64 -8.51 -4.11
N LEU A 11 29.99 -8.51 -5.40
CA LEU A 11 29.44 -7.58 -6.39
C LEU A 11 27.98 -7.88 -6.79
N GLY A 12 27.45 -9.05 -6.45
CA GLY A 12 26.04 -9.39 -6.63
C GLY A 12 25.10 -8.78 -5.58
N TRP A 13 25.63 -8.15 -4.53
CA TRP A 13 24.85 -7.65 -3.38
C TRP A 13 24.66 -6.13 -3.38
N PHE A 14 25.43 -5.37 -4.17
CA PHE A 14 25.51 -3.90 -4.04
C PHE A 14 25.32 -3.12 -5.34
N VAL A 15 24.71 -3.70 -6.37
CA VAL A 15 24.28 -2.95 -7.55
C VAL A 15 22.77 -2.95 -7.62
N VAL A 16 22.16 -1.87 -7.09
CA VAL A 16 20.87 -1.39 -7.59
C VAL A 16 21.15 -0.95 -9.03
N ARG A 17 20.62 -1.69 -10.01
CA ARG A 17 20.58 -1.21 -11.39
C ARG A 17 19.55 -0.10 -11.42
N GLU A 18 19.96 1.11 -11.77
CA GLU A 18 19.10 2.30 -11.94
C GLU A 18 18.25 2.20 -13.23
N ASP A 19 17.56 1.08 -13.43
CA ASP A 19 16.55 0.89 -14.46
C ASP A 19 15.29 0.29 -13.82
N ASP A 20 14.75 0.94 -12.78
CA ASP A 20 13.38 0.67 -12.35
C ASP A 20 12.49 1.73 -13.03
N GLU A 21 11.87 1.34 -14.14
CA GLU A 21 10.62 1.96 -14.56
C GLU A 21 9.72 2.06 -13.32
N GLU A 22 9.32 3.27 -12.94
CA GLU A 22 8.45 3.51 -11.78
C GLU A 22 7.19 2.65 -11.92
N ALA A 23 7.17 1.49 -11.25
CA ALA A 23 6.04 0.59 -11.26
C ALA A 23 4.78 1.37 -10.88
N SER A 24 3.72 1.20 -11.68
CA SER A 24 2.50 1.94 -11.44
C SER A 24 1.94 1.55 -10.07
N PRO A 25 1.22 2.46 -9.38
CA PRO A 25 0.64 2.16 -8.07
C PRO A 25 -0.24 0.90 -8.07
N ALA A 26 -0.87 0.58 -9.21
CA ALA A 26 -1.66 -0.63 -9.37
C ALA A 26 -0.82 -1.91 -9.36
N GLU A 27 0.33 -1.92 -10.04
CA GLU A 27 1.26 -3.06 -10.08
C GLU A 27 1.91 -3.29 -8.71
N LEU A 28 2.25 -2.22 -8.00
CA LEU A 28 2.76 -2.32 -6.62
C LEU A 28 1.70 -2.88 -5.67
N ILE A 29 0.45 -2.43 -5.76
CA ILE A 29 -0.64 -3.00 -4.95
C ILE A 29 -0.80 -4.49 -5.23
N GLU A 30 -0.76 -4.90 -6.50
CA GLU A 30 -0.87 -6.30 -6.90
C GLU A 30 0.33 -7.14 -6.41
N GLU A 31 1.55 -6.62 -6.49
CA GLU A 31 2.75 -7.30 -5.98
C GLU A 31 2.69 -7.52 -4.46
N TYR A 32 2.34 -6.48 -3.69
CA TYR A 32 2.25 -6.57 -2.23
C TYR A 32 1.00 -7.35 -1.76
N ALA A 33 -0.05 -7.43 -2.57
CA ALA A 33 -1.23 -8.24 -2.29
C ALA A 33 -1.03 -9.73 -2.66
N ALA A 34 -0.28 -10.03 -3.72
CA ALA A 34 -0.12 -11.39 -4.26
C ALA A 34 1.08 -12.16 -3.70
N LYS A 35 2.17 -11.51 -3.29
CA LYS A 35 3.34 -12.19 -2.70
C LYS A 35 3.21 -12.30 -1.17
N PRO A 36 3.16 -13.51 -0.58
CA PRO A 36 3.64 -13.65 0.79
C PRO A 36 5.14 -13.36 0.73
N ALA A 37 5.59 -12.32 1.44
CA ALA A 37 6.96 -11.78 1.44
C ALA A 37 8.02 -12.76 0.91
N ALA A 38 8.23 -12.76 -0.41
CA ALA A 38 9.25 -13.59 -1.03
C ALA A 38 10.57 -12.86 -0.85
N GLN A 39 11.20 -13.07 0.30
CA GLN A 39 12.60 -12.75 0.52
C GLN A 39 13.42 -13.46 -0.57
N PRO A 40 14.38 -12.78 -1.23
CA PRO A 40 15.53 -13.49 -1.78
C PRO A 40 16.14 -14.32 -0.64
N PRO A 41 16.45 -15.61 -0.85
CA PRO A 41 17.02 -16.44 0.19
C PRO A 41 18.45 -15.95 0.48
N ALA A 42 18.61 -15.11 1.50
CA ALA A 42 19.91 -14.86 2.10
C ALA A 42 20.24 -16.04 3.03
N PRO A 43 21.42 -16.67 2.89
CA PRO A 43 21.84 -17.74 3.78
C PRO A 43 22.03 -17.17 5.19
N ASP A 44 21.34 -17.77 6.16
CA ASP A 44 21.42 -17.47 7.60
C ASP A 44 21.11 -16.02 8.00
N ALA A 45 19.86 -15.57 7.77
CA ALA A 45 19.35 -14.38 8.43
C ALA A 45 19.36 -14.59 9.97
N PRO A 46 20.11 -13.80 10.76
CA PRO A 46 20.03 -13.87 12.21
C PRO A 46 18.59 -13.59 12.66
N LYS A 47 18.21 -14.16 13.82
CA LYS A 47 16.88 -13.98 14.42
C LYS A 47 16.49 -12.50 14.34
N SER A 48 15.49 -12.18 13.51
CA SER A 48 15.05 -10.81 13.29
C SER A 48 14.82 -10.13 14.64
N LEU A 49 15.62 -9.11 14.92
CA LEU A 49 15.52 -8.32 16.15
C LEU A 49 14.08 -7.81 16.26
N ARG A 50 13.41 -8.11 17.37
CA ARG A 50 12.03 -7.65 17.59
C ARG A 50 12.10 -6.23 18.13
N LEU A 51 11.53 -5.28 17.40
CA LEU A 51 11.36 -3.92 17.89
C LEU A 51 10.34 -3.96 19.03
N ASP A 52 10.80 -3.63 20.24
CA ASP A 52 9.99 -3.58 21.43
C ASP A 52 9.48 -2.14 21.61
N GLY A 53 8.22 -1.89 21.25
CA GLY A 53 7.56 -0.59 21.44
C GLY A 53 6.67 -0.15 20.28
N GLU A 54 5.94 0.95 20.45
CA GLU A 54 5.19 1.59 19.37
C GLU A 54 6.15 2.33 18.43
N VAL A 55 6.55 1.67 17.35
CA VAL A 55 7.32 2.33 16.29
C VAL A 55 6.35 3.09 15.39
N PRO A 56 6.51 4.42 15.24
CA PRO A 56 5.62 5.20 14.39
C PRO A 56 5.71 4.69 12.95
N MET A 57 4.56 4.45 12.33
CA MET A 57 4.50 4.09 10.92
C MET A 57 4.55 5.36 10.08
N VAL A 58 5.32 5.33 8.99
CA VAL A 58 5.29 6.42 8.02
C VAL A 58 3.91 6.45 7.39
N THR A 59 3.20 7.57 7.55
CA THR A 59 1.89 7.78 6.90
C THR A 59 2.06 7.77 5.38
N ALA A 60 1.15 7.11 4.67
CA ALA A 60 1.17 7.03 3.21
C ALA A 60 1.35 8.42 2.57
N GLY A 61 2.28 8.54 1.62
CA GLY A 61 2.62 9.79 0.95
C GLY A 61 3.58 10.72 1.70
N ARG A 62 4.11 10.30 2.86
CA ARG A 62 5.17 11.03 3.58
C ARG A 62 6.51 10.32 3.44
N HIS A 63 7.59 11.09 3.35
CA HIS A 63 8.94 10.53 3.45
C HIS A 63 9.31 10.21 4.89
N LEU A 64 10.26 9.29 5.03
CA LEU A 64 10.89 8.97 6.30
C LEU A 64 11.61 10.22 6.84
N ASP A 65 11.34 10.58 8.10
CA ASP A 65 12.05 11.66 8.79
C ASP A 65 13.10 11.07 9.76
N ALA A 66 14.10 11.89 10.10
CA ALA A 66 15.15 11.48 11.03
C ALA A 66 14.59 11.17 12.43
N ALA A 67 13.49 11.80 12.84
CA ALA A 67 12.86 11.58 14.13
C ALA A 67 12.23 10.18 14.26
N ILE A 68 11.75 9.60 13.15
CA ILE A 68 11.28 8.22 13.08
C ILE A 68 12.45 7.26 13.22
N LEU A 69 13.58 7.51 12.55
CA LEU A 69 14.78 6.68 12.67
C LEU A 69 15.28 6.59 14.13
N GLU A 70 15.32 7.71 14.84
CA GLU A 70 15.66 7.74 16.27
C GLU A 70 14.71 6.87 17.10
N LYS A 71 13.41 6.91 16.80
CA LYS A 71 12.42 6.06 17.48
C LYS A 71 12.57 4.58 17.13
N VAL A 72 13.00 4.25 15.91
CA VAL A 72 13.33 2.87 15.52
C VAL A 72 14.48 2.34 16.37
N TYR A 73 15.55 3.12 16.53
CA TYR A 73 16.69 2.73 17.35
C TYR A 73 16.33 2.60 18.84
N GLN A 74 15.49 3.51 19.36
CA GLN A 74 14.96 3.39 20.73
C GLN A 74 14.11 2.12 20.93
N ALA A 75 13.25 1.79 19.96
CA ALA A 75 12.46 0.56 20.00
C ALA A 75 13.31 -0.71 19.87
N ALA A 76 14.47 -0.62 19.21
CA ALA A 76 15.47 -1.67 19.18
C ALA A 76 16.34 -1.73 20.45
N LYS A 77 16.12 -0.83 21.42
CA LYS A 77 16.90 -0.68 22.66
C LYS A 77 18.37 -0.32 22.45
N ILE A 78 18.71 0.29 21.32
CA ILE A 78 20.05 0.78 21.02
C ILE A 78 20.25 2.08 21.80
N SER A 79 21.28 2.12 22.65
CA SER A 79 21.57 3.28 23.49
C SER A 79 22.03 4.49 22.66
N PRO A 80 21.81 5.73 23.14
CA PRO A 80 22.30 6.91 22.44
C PRO A 80 23.83 6.96 22.36
N GLU A 81 24.54 6.34 23.30
CA GLU A 81 25.99 6.26 23.30
C GLU A 81 26.52 5.37 22.16
N GLU A 82 25.91 4.20 21.94
CA GLU A 82 26.23 3.32 20.81
C GLU A 82 25.95 4.02 19.48
N GLN A 83 24.82 4.71 19.37
CA GLN A 83 24.49 5.51 18.19
C GLN A 83 25.52 6.62 17.92
N GLU A 84 25.98 7.31 18.97
CA GLU A 84 26.99 8.35 18.84
C GLU A 84 28.35 7.80 18.41
N ARG A 85 28.76 6.62 18.91
CA ARG A 85 30.01 5.95 18.49
C ARG A 85 29.98 5.59 17.01
N VAL A 86 28.88 5.00 16.54
CA VAL A 86 28.68 4.68 15.12
C VAL A 86 28.67 5.95 14.27
N LYS A 87 28.00 7.01 14.72
CA LYS A 87 27.96 8.30 14.02
C LYS A 87 29.34 8.95 13.91
N LYS A 88 30.17 8.87 14.95
CA LYS A 88 31.56 9.37 14.94
C LYS A 88 32.43 8.56 13.98
N ALA A 89 32.29 7.23 13.99
CA ALA A 89 33.00 6.36 13.05
C ALA A 89 32.60 6.65 11.60
N GLN A 90 31.30 6.85 11.33
CA GLN A 90 30.78 7.24 10.02
C GLN A 90 31.36 8.59 9.56
N ALA A 91 31.34 9.60 10.42
CA ALA A 91 31.91 10.92 10.11
C ALA A 91 33.42 10.85 9.80
N LEU A 92 34.17 9.97 10.49
CA LEU A 92 35.58 9.74 10.17
C LEU A 92 35.75 9.10 8.80
N VAL A 93 34.95 8.08 8.45
CA VAL A 93 34.98 7.44 7.13
C VAL A 93 34.64 8.44 6.02
N ASP A 94 33.61 9.26 6.22
CA ASP A 94 33.15 10.26 5.25
C ASP A 94 34.15 11.41 5.08
N SER A 95 34.96 11.70 6.10
CA SER A 95 36.01 12.72 6.03
C SER A 95 37.22 12.31 5.17
N LEU A 96 37.34 11.02 4.82
CA LEU A 96 38.49 10.51 4.06
C LEU A 96 38.31 10.74 2.55
N PRO A 97 39.37 11.14 1.82
CA PRO A 97 39.30 11.33 0.37
C PRO A 97 38.87 10.06 -0.35
N ALA A 98 37.94 10.20 -1.31
CA ALA A 98 37.39 9.09 -2.09
C ALA A 98 38.48 8.23 -2.76
N GLU A 99 39.55 8.87 -3.25
CA GLU A 99 40.67 8.23 -3.97
C GLU A 99 41.65 7.43 -3.09
N THR A 100 41.49 7.46 -1.76
CA THR A 100 42.39 6.71 -0.87
C THR A 100 42.13 5.20 -0.98
N PRO A 101 43.16 4.35 -1.14
CA PRO A 101 42.99 2.89 -1.15
C PRO A 101 42.30 2.40 0.14
N GLN A 102 41.41 1.42 0.03
CA GLN A 102 40.57 0.96 1.14
C GLN A 102 41.38 0.49 2.36
N ASP A 103 42.51 -0.18 2.14
CA ASP A 103 43.37 -0.63 3.23
C ASP A 103 44.02 0.54 3.99
N VAL A 104 44.37 1.62 3.28
CA VAL A 104 44.90 2.85 3.88
C VAL A 104 43.81 3.59 4.64
N LYS A 105 42.58 3.67 4.09
CA LYS A 105 41.43 4.23 4.81
C LYS A 105 41.19 3.49 6.12
N ARG A 106 41.20 2.15 6.09
CA ARG A 106 41.01 1.31 7.28
C ARG A 106 42.07 1.62 8.35
N GLN A 107 43.35 1.65 7.98
CA GLN A 107 44.44 1.97 8.91
C GLN A 107 44.30 3.36 9.55
N ILE A 108 43.89 4.37 8.77
CA ILE A 108 43.68 5.74 9.28
C ILE A 108 42.53 5.77 10.28
N VAL A 109 41.40 5.11 9.97
CA VAL A 109 40.24 5.03 10.85
C VAL A 109 40.58 4.25 12.13
N GLU A 110 41.20 3.07 12.02
CA GLU A 110 41.60 2.27 13.18
C GLU A 110 42.55 3.03 14.10
N ALA A 111 43.56 3.71 13.53
CA ALA A 111 44.49 4.52 14.31
C ALA A 111 43.78 5.69 15.00
N SER A 112 42.84 6.33 14.32
CA SER A 112 42.05 7.45 14.84
C SER A 112 41.12 6.99 15.97
N LEU A 113 40.34 5.92 15.77
CA LEU A 113 39.46 5.34 16.79
C LEU A 113 40.24 4.92 18.04
N LYS A 114 41.41 4.30 17.85
CA LYS A 114 42.31 3.93 18.95
C LYS A 114 42.85 5.15 19.71
N ALA A 115 43.18 6.24 19.00
CA ALA A 115 43.64 7.48 19.63
C ALA A 115 42.54 8.15 20.47
N PHE A 116 41.28 8.05 20.05
CA PHE A 116 40.11 8.53 20.78
C PHE A 116 39.56 7.52 21.80
N GLN A 117 40.23 6.38 22.01
CA GLN A 117 39.83 5.31 22.94
C GLN A 117 38.41 4.78 22.66
N ILE A 118 37.99 4.77 21.39
CA ILE A 118 36.69 4.21 20.99
C ILE A 118 36.91 2.74 20.58
N PRO A 119 36.28 1.76 21.26
CA PRO A 119 36.43 0.35 20.93
C PRO A 119 35.83 0.07 19.54
N ILE A 120 36.59 -0.61 18.68
CA ILE A 120 36.16 -0.93 17.31
C ILE A 120 35.05 -1.98 17.37
N GLU A 121 35.18 -2.94 18.27
CA GLU A 121 34.22 -4.01 18.50
C GLU A 121 32.83 -3.44 18.85
N ASP A 122 32.76 -2.48 19.79
CA ASP A 122 31.51 -1.82 20.18
C ASP A 122 30.88 -1.02 19.03
N ILE A 123 31.70 -0.41 18.15
CA ILE A 123 31.18 0.28 16.95
C ILE A 123 30.57 -0.72 15.98
N VAL A 124 31.25 -1.84 15.74
CA VAL A 124 30.78 -2.87 14.82
C VAL A 124 29.50 -3.50 15.33
N GLU A 125 29.43 -3.81 16.64
CA GLU A 125 28.23 -4.32 17.28
C GLU A 125 27.06 -3.33 17.13
N GLY A 126 27.24 -2.07 17.53
CA GLY A 126 26.20 -1.04 17.40
C GLY A 126 25.78 -0.77 15.96
N ALA A 127 26.69 -0.89 14.98
CA ALA A 127 26.36 -0.75 13.57
C ALA A 127 25.52 -1.92 13.04
N VAL A 128 25.85 -3.16 13.45
CA VAL A 128 25.07 -4.35 13.09
C VAL A 128 23.68 -4.29 13.73
N GLU A 129 23.57 -3.85 14.99
CA GLU A 129 22.29 -3.66 15.65
C GLU A 129 21.42 -2.61 14.96
N GLN A 130 22.01 -1.48 14.54
CA GLN A 130 21.28 -0.46 13.78
C GLN A 130 20.74 -1.00 12.46
N ILE A 131 21.53 -1.79 11.71
CA ILE A 131 21.07 -2.43 10.48
C ILE A 131 19.89 -3.37 10.76
N GLN A 132 20.02 -4.23 11.78
CA GLN A 132 18.95 -5.16 12.16
C GLN A 132 17.68 -4.43 12.60
N ALA A 133 17.81 -3.30 13.30
CA ALA A 133 16.68 -2.47 13.69
C ALA A 133 15.95 -1.88 12.48
N LEU A 134 16.70 -1.38 11.48
CA LEU A 134 16.13 -0.84 10.25
C LEU A 134 15.45 -1.93 9.41
N GLU A 135 16.06 -3.09 9.28
CA GLU A 135 15.46 -4.24 8.60
C GLU A 135 14.17 -4.70 9.29
N ALA A 136 14.17 -4.78 10.63
CA ALA A 136 12.98 -5.10 11.40
C ALA A 136 11.86 -4.07 11.18
N TYR A 137 12.22 -2.78 11.06
CA TYR A 137 11.25 -1.72 10.77
C TYR A 137 10.66 -1.84 9.36
N ILE A 138 11.48 -2.15 8.35
CA ILE A 138 11.02 -2.42 6.97
C ILE A 138 10.05 -3.60 6.97
N GLN A 139 10.40 -4.71 7.64
CA GLN A 139 9.53 -5.88 7.72
C GLN A 139 8.22 -5.59 8.46
N HIS A 140 8.27 -4.80 9.54
CA HIS A 140 7.08 -4.36 10.26
C HIS A 140 6.17 -3.51 9.36
N GLY A 141 6.74 -2.56 8.62
CA GLY A 141 6.05 -1.75 7.62
C GLY A 141 5.38 -2.61 6.55
N ALA A 142 6.10 -3.55 5.96
CA ALA A 142 5.59 -4.44 4.92
C ALA A 142 4.38 -5.28 5.39
N ARG A 143 4.45 -5.84 6.60
CA ARG A 143 3.32 -6.61 7.18
C ARG A 143 2.09 -5.75 7.38
N HIS A 144 2.26 -4.52 7.88
CA HIS A 144 1.14 -3.60 8.06
C HIS A 144 0.52 -3.19 6.72
N THR A 145 1.35 -2.82 5.74
CA THR A 145 0.90 -2.50 4.38
C THR A 145 0.10 -3.66 3.80
N GLN A 146 0.58 -4.89 3.91
CA GLN A 146 -0.12 -6.08 3.44
C GLN A 146 -1.49 -6.26 4.15
N SER A 147 -1.56 -6.04 5.47
CA SER A 147 -2.81 -6.09 6.21
C SER A 147 -3.81 -5.04 5.71
N VAL A 148 -3.36 -3.80 5.54
CA VAL A 148 -4.20 -2.69 5.07
C VAL A 148 -4.72 -2.96 3.65
N LEU A 149 -3.86 -3.45 2.74
CA LEU A 149 -4.25 -3.81 1.38
C LEU A 149 -5.27 -4.96 1.38
N GLY A 150 -5.05 -6.00 2.19
CA GLY A 150 -5.98 -7.12 2.32
C GLY A 150 -7.36 -6.71 2.83
N ASP A 151 -7.42 -5.83 3.84
CA ASP A 151 -8.67 -5.32 4.39
C ASP A 151 -9.39 -4.39 3.41
N ALA A 152 -8.64 -3.54 2.70
CA ALA A 152 -9.17 -2.69 1.64
C ALA A 152 -9.78 -3.51 0.49
N GLN A 153 -9.08 -4.57 0.06
CA GLN A 153 -9.54 -5.45 -1.02
C GLN A 153 -10.86 -6.15 -0.66
N LYS A 154 -10.97 -6.72 0.55
CA LYS A 154 -12.23 -7.31 1.04
C LYS A 154 -13.37 -6.30 1.06
N ARG A 155 -13.08 -5.05 1.42
CA ARG A 155 -14.09 -3.98 1.43
C ARG A 155 -14.54 -3.62 0.02
N ILE A 156 -13.62 -3.58 -0.95
CA ILE A 156 -13.93 -3.38 -2.37
C ILE A 156 -14.87 -4.49 -2.86
N GLU A 157 -14.53 -5.75 -2.60
CA GLU A 157 -15.35 -6.90 -3.00
C GLU A 157 -16.77 -6.83 -2.43
N LYS A 158 -16.90 -6.49 -1.14
CA LYS A 158 -18.20 -6.31 -0.49
C LYS A 158 -19.02 -5.21 -1.17
N LEU A 159 -18.42 -4.04 -1.42
CA LEU A 159 -19.10 -2.92 -2.07
C LEU A 159 -19.49 -3.26 -3.52
N GLN A 160 -18.66 -3.99 -4.24
CA GLN A 160 -18.98 -4.46 -5.59
C GLN A 160 -20.21 -5.40 -5.59
N ALA A 161 -20.31 -6.31 -4.61
CA ALA A 161 -21.47 -7.17 -4.45
C ALA A 161 -22.76 -6.35 -4.17
N GLU A 162 -22.68 -5.36 -3.28
CA GLU A 162 -23.81 -4.46 -2.97
C GLU A 162 -24.24 -3.66 -4.22
N ILE A 163 -23.28 -3.15 -5.00
CA ILE A 163 -23.58 -2.45 -6.26
C ILE A 163 -24.32 -3.37 -7.25
N LEU A 164 -23.90 -4.64 -7.36
CA LEU A 164 -24.57 -5.61 -8.25
C LEU A 164 -26.00 -5.91 -7.79
N GLU A 165 -26.22 -6.02 -6.49
CA GLU A 165 -27.55 -6.24 -5.93
C GLU A 165 -28.49 -5.05 -6.22
N ILE A 166 -28.02 -3.83 -6.00
CA ILE A 166 -28.77 -2.61 -6.29
C ILE A 166 -29.11 -2.53 -7.79
N LYS A 167 -28.15 -2.86 -8.68
CA LYS A 167 -28.40 -2.88 -10.13
C LYS A 167 -29.51 -3.87 -10.52
N LYS A 168 -29.52 -5.07 -9.92
CA LYS A 168 -30.60 -6.05 -10.15
C LYS A 168 -31.96 -5.53 -9.70
N LEU A 169 -32.02 -4.86 -8.55
CA LEU A 169 -33.26 -4.24 -8.07
C LEU A 169 -33.75 -3.14 -9.01
N MET A 170 -32.83 -2.30 -9.52
CA MET A 170 -33.16 -1.28 -10.52
C MET A 170 -33.74 -1.88 -11.79
N GLU A 171 -33.10 -2.93 -12.34
CA GLU A 171 -33.58 -3.62 -13.54
C GLU A 171 -34.96 -4.24 -13.32
N LEU A 172 -35.17 -4.89 -12.18
CA LEU A 172 -36.47 -5.45 -11.80
C LEU A 172 -37.54 -4.35 -11.72
N GLN A 173 -37.24 -3.21 -11.12
CA GLN A 173 -38.19 -2.10 -10.99
C GLN A 173 -38.56 -1.53 -12.36
N VAL A 174 -37.58 -1.34 -13.25
CA VAL A 174 -37.81 -0.85 -14.62
C VAL A 174 -38.68 -1.83 -15.40
N SER A 175 -38.36 -3.13 -15.36
CA SER A 175 -39.16 -4.16 -16.04
C SER A 175 -40.60 -4.23 -15.52
N THR A 176 -40.79 -4.10 -14.20
CA THR A 176 -42.10 -4.06 -13.55
C THR A 176 -42.91 -2.85 -14.01
N GLN A 177 -42.30 -1.66 -14.04
CA GLN A 177 -42.96 -0.44 -14.50
C GLN A 177 -43.35 -0.52 -15.98
N GLN A 178 -42.50 -1.12 -16.82
CA GLN A 178 -42.83 -1.36 -18.23
C GLN A 178 -44.00 -2.33 -18.38
N GLY A 179 -44.02 -3.41 -17.59
CA GLY A 179 -45.13 -4.37 -17.56
C GLY A 179 -46.45 -3.73 -17.12
N LEU A 180 -46.41 -2.90 -16.07
CA LEU A 180 -47.55 -2.12 -15.60
C LEU A 180 -48.06 -1.18 -16.69
N ALA A 181 -47.17 -0.39 -17.31
CA ALA A 181 -47.54 0.55 -18.36
C ALA A 181 -48.19 -0.16 -19.56
N ARG A 182 -47.65 -1.31 -19.99
CA ARG A 182 -48.25 -2.13 -21.06
C ARG A 182 -49.65 -2.61 -20.68
N SER A 183 -49.79 -3.23 -19.51
CA SER A 183 -51.07 -3.77 -19.04
C SER A 183 -52.15 -2.68 -18.91
N CYS A 184 -51.78 -1.52 -18.34
CA CYS A 184 -52.68 -0.37 -18.25
C CYS A 184 -53.05 0.18 -19.64
N ASN A 185 -52.10 0.24 -20.57
CA ASN A 185 -52.38 0.70 -21.93
C ASN A 185 -53.30 -0.27 -22.68
N ASP A 186 -53.10 -1.58 -22.53
CA ASP A 186 -53.96 -2.60 -23.13
C ASP A 186 -55.41 -2.48 -22.62
N GLU A 187 -55.59 -2.29 -21.30
CA GLU A 187 -56.91 -2.05 -20.72
C GLU A 187 -57.50 -0.70 -21.17
N LYS A 188 -56.70 0.37 -21.24
CA LYS A 188 -57.15 1.65 -21.80
C LYS A 188 -57.68 1.49 -23.21
N VAL A 189 -57.00 0.75 -24.07
CA VAL A 189 -57.46 0.49 -25.45
C VAL A 189 -58.78 -0.28 -25.46
N LYS A 190 -58.96 -1.29 -24.59
CA LYS A 190 -60.24 -2.01 -24.47
C LYS A 190 -61.38 -1.09 -24.04
N VAL A 191 -61.15 -0.25 -23.04
CA VAL A 191 -62.15 0.72 -22.55
C VAL A 191 -62.42 1.81 -23.60
N GLN A 192 -61.40 2.26 -24.32
CA GLN A 192 -61.56 3.22 -25.43
C GLN A 192 -62.51 2.70 -26.51
N LYS A 193 -62.48 1.41 -26.86
CA LYS A 193 -63.45 0.82 -27.79
C LYS A 193 -64.90 0.96 -27.30
N VAL A 194 -65.13 0.88 -26.00
CA VAL A 194 -66.46 1.12 -25.41
C VAL A 194 -66.87 2.58 -25.59
N LEU A 195 -65.95 3.52 -25.31
CA LEU A 195 -66.21 4.95 -25.50
C LEU A 195 -66.45 5.30 -26.97
N GLU A 196 -65.66 4.74 -27.89
CA GLU A 196 -65.80 4.90 -29.34
C GLU A 196 -67.15 4.40 -29.84
N PHE A 197 -67.64 3.27 -29.32
CA PHE A 197 -68.96 2.72 -29.66
C PHE A 197 -70.11 3.71 -29.35
N PHE A 198 -70.03 4.48 -28.26
CA PHE A 198 -71.04 5.48 -27.90
C PHE A 198 -70.83 6.85 -28.58
N GLY A 199 -69.68 7.07 -29.23
CA GLY A 199 -69.37 8.30 -29.95
C GLY A 199 -68.84 9.45 -29.07
N GLN A 200 -68.05 10.33 -29.68
CA GLN A 200 -67.29 11.36 -28.98
C GLN A 200 -68.15 12.47 -28.36
N GLU A 201 -69.32 12.76 -28.94
CA GLU A 201 -70.22 13.82 -28.43
C GLU A 201 -70.80 13.49 -27.05
N ILE A 202 -71.23 12.25 -26.85
CA ILE A 202 -71.76 11.79 -25.57
C ILE A 202 -70.65 11.76 -24.52
N VAL A 203 -69.46 11.28 -24.90
CA VAL A 203 -68.27 11.27 -24.01
C VAL A 203 -67.88 12.68 -23.59
N ALA A 204 -67.81 13.64 -24.53
CA ALA A 204 -67.45 15.02 -24.22
C ALA A 204 -68.45 15.70 -23.28
N LYS A 205 -69.76 15.44 -23.46
CA LYS A 205 -70.79 15.92 -22.54
C LYS A 205 -70.61 15.35 -21.13
N VAL A 206 -70.38 14.05 -21.00
CA VAL A 206 -70.20 13.38 -19.70
C VAL A 206 -68.90 13.83 -19.01
N VAL A 207 -67.82 14.06 -19.75
CA VAL A 207 -66.56 14.59 -19.18
C VAL A 207 -66.78 15.98 -18.58
N ARG A 208 -67.50 16.87 -19.28
CA ARG A 208 -67.80 18.24 -18.80
C ARG A 208 -68.71 18.26 -17.58
N ASP A 209 -69.73 17.40 -17.58
CA ASP A 209 -70.81 17.46 -16.57
C ASP A 209 -70.49 16.61 -15.32
N SER A 210 -69.50 15.71 -15.38
CA SER A 210 -69.18 14.79 -14.30
C SER A 210 -68.17 15.37 -13.30
N PRO A 211 -68.50 15.49 -12.01
CA PRO A 211 -67.56 15.95 -10.98
C PRO A 211 -66.49 14.91 -10.63
N LYS A 212 -66.55 13.70 -11.19
CA LYS A 212 -65.59 12.61 -10.94
C LYS A 212 -64.44 12.58 -11.95
N LEU A 213 -64.56 13.32 -13.05
CA LEU A 213 -63.58 13.33 -14.12
C LEU A 213 -62.81 14.65 -14.07
N VAL A 214 -61.49 14.57 -14.29
CA VAL A 214 -60.64 15.75 -14.46
C VAL A 214 -60.44 15.89 -15.97
N GLU A 215 -60.71 17.08 -16.51
CA GLU A 215 -60.36 17.36 -17.91
C GLU A 215 -58.84 17.20 -18.08
N PRO A 216 -58.40 16.47 -19.12
CA PRO A 216 -56.98 16.24 -19.35
C PRO A 216 -56.19 17.52 -19.64
#